data_AF-A0A946HG87-F1
#
_entry.id   AF-A0A946HG87-F1
#
_cell.length_a   1.000
_cell.length_b   1.000
_cell.length_c   1.000
_cell.angle_alpha   90.00
_cell.angle_beta   90.00
_cell.angle_gamma   90.00
#
_symmetry.space_group_name_H-M   'P 1'
#
loop_
_entity.id
_entity.type
_entity.pdbx_description
1 polymer ?
#
loop_
_entity_poly.entity_id
_entity_poly.type
_entity_poly.pdbx_seq_one_letter_code
_entity_poly.pdbx_strand_id
1 'polypeptide(L)' 'MTILTDTTDILADLISFPTVSPDSNLDMINYIAEYLHSLGARVELFPDPTGAKANLFATLGPDMNGGI' A
#
# COMPACT_ATOMS: atom_id res chain seq x y z
N MET A 1 7.40 5.78 19.82
CA MET A 1 6.12 6.01 19.12
C MET A 1 5.12 4.97 19.62
N THR A 2 3.84 5.31 19.73
CA THR A 2 2.81 4.40 20.28
C THR A 2 1.96 3.87 19.14
N ILE A 3 1.46 2.63 19.25
CA ILE A 3 0.64 1.99 18.20
C ILE A 3 -0.49 2.90 17.71
N LEU A 4 -1.13 3.64 18.63
CA LEU A 4 -2.23 4.55 18.27
C LEU A 4 -1.74 5.73 17.43
N THR A 5 -0.64 6.38 17.82
CA THR A 5 -0.06 7.51 17.08
C THR A 5 0.35 7.07 15.68
N ASP A 6 1.08 5.96 15.57
CA ASP A 6 1.60 5.45 14.29
C ASP A 6 0.43 5.09 13.35
N THR A 7 -0.63 4.49 13.89
CA THR A 7 -1.85 4.18 13.15
C THR A 7 -2.54 5.43 12.63
N THR A 8 -2.67 6.47 13.47
CA THR A 8 -3.33 7.72 13.06
C THR A 8 -2.49 8.51 12.06
N ASP A 9 -1.16 8.46 12.14
CA ASP A 9 -0.26 9.14 11.22
C ASP A 9 -0.33 8.49 9.83
N ILE A 10 -0.26 7.16 9.76
CA ILE A 10 -0.44 6.42 8.49
C ILE A 10 -1.82 6.71 7.90
N LEU A 11 -2.88 6.70 8.73
CA LEU A 11 -4.21 7.01 8.25
C LEU A 11 -4.30 8.44 7.70
N ALA A 12 -3.67 9.42 8.36
CA ALA A 12 -3.65 10.82 7.91
C ALA A 12 -2.97 10.96 6.54
N ASP A 13 -1.85 10.28 6.34
CA ASP A 13 -1.18 10.23 5.03
C ASP A 13 -2.09 9.60 3.97
N LEU A 14 -2.68 8.44 4.26
CA LEU A 14 -3.54 7.72 3.31
C LEU A 14 -4.77 8.53 2.87
N ILE A 15 -5.43 9.24 3.79
CA ILE A 15 -6.60 10.06 3.45
C ILE A 15 -6.24 11.38 2.76
N SER A 16 -4.96 11.77 2.75
CA SER A 16 -4.51 12.99 2.07
C SER A 16 -4.42 12.82 0.55
N PHE A 17 -4.37 11.58 0.05
CA PHE A 17 -4.39 11.29 -1.38
C PHE A 17 -5.82 11.43 -1.96
N PRO A 18 -6.02 12.21 -3.02
CA PRO A 18 -7.34 12.38 -3.64
C PRO A 18 -7.68 11.17 -4.52
N THR A 19 -8.17 10.07 -3.92
CA THR A 19 -8.50 8.82 -4.63
C THR A 19 -10.02 8.62 -4.82
N VAL A 20 -10.79 9.71 -4.92
CA VAL A 20 -12.24 9.64 -5.17
C VAL A 20 -12.46 9.21 -6.62
N SER A 21 -13.26 8.18 -6.86
CA SER A 21 -13.56 7.75 -8.25
C SER A 21 -14.16 8.92 -9.06
N PRO A 22 -13.65 9.26 -10.26
CA PRO A 22 -12.80 8.47 -11.17
C PRO A 22 -11.28 8.64 -11.03
N ASP A 23 -10.79 9.45 -10.10
CA ASP A 23 -9.39 9.91 -10.01
C ASP A 23 -8.37 8.78 -9.82
N SER A 24 -7.14 9.00 -10.28
CA SER A 24 -6.05 8.03 -10.13
C SER A 24 -5.78 7.69 -8.67
N ASN A 25 -5.46 6.43 -8.37
CA ASN A 25 -4.99 6.02 -7.04
C ASN A 25 -3.47 5.77 -6.98
N LEU A 26 -2.74 6.07 -8.05
CA LEU A 26 -1.34 5.64 -8.19
C LEU A 26 -0.41 6.26 -7.16
N ASP A 27 -0.61 7.54 -6.80
CA ASP A 27 0.22 8.20 -5.78
C ASP A 27 0.08 7.51 -4.42
N MET A 28 -1.15 7.15 -4.03
CA MET A 28 -1.43 6.38 -2.81
C MET A 28 -0.84 4.96 -2.91
N ILE A 29 -0.98 4.29 -4.06
CA ILE A 29 -0.44 2.94 -4.28
C ILE A 29 1.09 2.94 -4.16
N ASN A 30 1.77 3.93 -4.72
CA ASN A 30 3.23 4.06 -4.64
C ASN A 30 3.68 4.32 -3.19
N TYR A 31 2.99 5.19 -2.46
CA TYR A 31 3.24 5.41 -1.03
C TYR A 31 3.12 4.11 -0.22
N ILE A 32 2.03 3.35 -0.42
CA ILE A 32 1.82 2.06 0.27
C ILE A 32 2.91 1.06 -0.11
N ALA A 33 3.28 0.99 -1.40
CA ALA A 33 4.31 0.08 -1.89
C ALA A 33 5.68 0.37 -1.26
N GLU A 34 6.10 1.63 -1.23
CA GLU A 34 7.35 2.06 -0.61
C GLU A 34 7.36 1.77 0.90
N TYR A 35 6.27 2.10 1.59
CA TYR A 35 6.13 1.83 3.02
C TYR A 35 6.24 0.33 3.32
N LEU A 36 5.49 -0.53 2.62
CA LEU A 36 5.53 -1.97 2.83
C LEU A 36 6.88 -2.59 2.42
N HIS A 37 7.50 -2.11 1.33
CA HIS A 37 8.85 -2.51 0.96
C HIS A 37 9.88 -2.17 2.05
N SER A 38 9.77 -0.99 2.68
CA SER A 38 10.66 -0.61 3.79
C SER A 38 10.54 -1.53 5.01
N LEU A 39 9.38 -2.18 5.17
CA LEU A 39 9.12 -3.19 6.20
C LEU A 39 9.52 -4.62 5.78
N GLY A 40 10.12 -4.78 4.60
CA GLY A 40 10.59 -6.06 4.08
C GLY A 40 9.54 -6.87 3.31
N ALA A 41 8.41 -6.26 2.92
CA ALA A 41 7.44 -6.92 2.07
C ALA A 41 7.95 -7.07 0.63
N ARG A 42 7.59 -8.19 0.00
CA ARG A 42 7.56 -8.31 -1.46
C ARG A 42 6.24 -7.73 -1.94
N VAL A 43 6.29 -6.73 -2.83
CA VAL A 43 5.11 -6.01 -3.31
C VAL A 43 4.95 -6.23 -4.81
N GLU A 44 3.73 -6.53 -5.23
CA GLU A 44 3.31 -6.68 -6.62
C GLU A 44 2.18 -5.70 -6.92
N LEU A 45 2.29 -4.97 -8.03
CA LEU A 45 1.27 -4.03 -8.49
C LEU A 45 0.52 -4.60 -9.69
N PHE A 46 -0.79 -4.39 -9.70
CA PHE A 46 -1.69 -4.85 -10.76
C PHE A 46 -2.43 -3.65 -11.34
N PRO A 47 -1.88 -3.01 -12.39
CA PRO A 47 -2.53 -1.90 -13.05
C PRO A 47 -3.85 -2.31 -13.70
N ASP A 48 -4.81 -1.39 -13.71
CA ASP A 48 -6.04 -1.54 -14.49
C ASP A 48 -5.78 -1.29 -15.99
N PRO A 49 -6.74 -1.59 -16.88
CA PRO A 49 -6.55 -1.39 -18.32
C PRO A 49 -6.32 0.07 -18.73
N THR A 50 -6.75 1.04 -17.91
CA THR A 50 -6.52 2.46 -18.18
C THR A 50 -5.12 2.91 -17.78
N GLY A 51 -4.45 2.14 -16.92
CA GLY A 51 -3.19 2.51 -16.30
C GLY A 51 -3.32 3.65 -15.30
N ALA A 52 -4.54 4.13 -15.00
CA ALA A 52 -4.78 5.20 -14.05
C ALA A 52 -5.00 4.68 -12.62
N LYS A 53 -5.21 3.36 -12.47
CA LYS A 53 -5.38 2.74 -11.15
C LYS A 53 -4.57 1.47 -11.06
N ALA A 54 -4.26 1.06 -9.84
CA ALA A 54 -3.68 -0.25 -9.57
C ALA A 54 -4.23 -0.85 -8.27
N ASN A 55 -4.22 -2.17 -8.21
CA ASN A 55 -4.28 -2.92 -6.96
C ASN A 55 -2.85 -3.28 -6.52
N LEU A 56 -2.67 -3.56 -5.23
CA LEU A 56 -1.39 -3.93 -4.64
C LEU A 56 -1.54 -5.23 -3.85
N PHE A 57 -0.60 -6.16 -4.02
CA PHE A 57 -0.45 -7.33 -3.17
C PHE A 57 0.90 -7.28 -2.45
N ALA A 58 0.90 -7.41 -1.13
CA ALA A 58 2.13 -7.41 -0.33
C ALA A 58 2.24 -8.69 0.49
N THR A 59 3.39 -9.34 0.40
CA THR A 59 3.72 -10.55 1.16
C THR A 59 4.84 -10.27 2.14
N LEU A 60 4.58 -10.48 3.43
CA LEU A 60 5.58 -10.45 4.49
C LEU A 60 5.98 -11.87 4.87
N GLY A 61 7.28 -12.08 5.05
CA GLY A 61 7.84 -13.37 5.44
C GLY A 61 8.36 -14.23 4.28
N PRO A 62 8.93 -15.40 4.59
CA PRO A 62 9.58 -16.27 3.62
C PRO A 62 8.58 -16.93 2.66
N ASP A 63 9.04 -17.28 1.47
CA ASP A 63 8.27 -18.06 0.49
C ASP A 63 8.34 -19.56 0.84
N MET A 64 7.56 -19.95 1.85
CA MET A 64 7.50 -21.32 2.36
C MET A 64 6.15 -21.64 3.00
N ASN A 65 5.86 -22.94 3.15
CA ASN A 65 4.67 -23.42 3.85
C ASN A 65 4.71 -23.02 5.34
N GLY A 66 3.54 -22.72 5.92
CA GLY A 66 3.39 -22.36 7.33
C GLY A 66 2.96 -20.92 7.61
N GLY A 67 2.38 -20.23 6.62
CA GLY A 67 1.76 -18.91 6.81
C GLY A 67 0.70 -18.91 7.92
N ILE A 68 0.46 -17.73 8.52
CA ILE A 68 -0.57 -17.52 9.56
C ILE A 68 -1.97 -17.53 8.95
#